data_AF-A0A0M8MZS5-F1
#
_entry.id   AF-A0A0M8MZS5-F1
#
_cell.length_a   1.000
_cell.length_b   1.000
_cell.length_c   1.000
_cell.angle_alpha   90.00
_cell.angle_beta   90.00
_cell.angle_gamma   90.00
#
_symmetry.space_group_name_H-M   'P 1'
#
loop_
_entity.id
_entity.type
_entity.pdbx_description
1 polymer ?
#
loop_
_entity_poly.entity_id
_entity_poly.type
_entity_poly.pdbx_seq_one_letter_code
_entity_poly.pdbx_strand_id
1 'polypeptide(L)'
;MLTSVDGHAYTDFLNDYSAGLLGHSDPAIQQVLRDTISKGLSFGGQNRHEKDLAAKIVQRFGEAGIELVRFTNSGTEANTMAIASATLVTGRSKILVFTGGNHGGTMAFPRTNGQANVQPAKIMTANLPHEWVLAPFNNVEESEKIINGLPPKSLAAILVETLQGAGGCRPATREFLAFLRRVADSRGSILIVDEVMTSRLGYAGHIASMGLTADIVTMGKYMGGGMSFGVFGGRRDIMQIFDPLSGGVKHAGTFNNNVLT
;
A
#
# COMPACT_ATOMS: atom_id res chain seq x y z
N MET A 1 12.20 -21.63 12.94
CA MET A 1 12.15 -22.84 12.09
C MET A 1 10.70 -23.17 11.83
N LEU A 2 10.41 -23.70 10.65
CA LEU A 2 9.12 -24.31 10.32
C LEU A 2 9.31 -25.82 10.28
N THR A 3 8.26 -26.56 10.62
CA THR A 3 8.25 -28.02 10.53
C THR A 3 7.10 -28.44 9.64
N SER A 4 7.37 -29.21 8.59
CA SER A 4 6.29 -29.78 7.76
C SER A 4 5.54 -30.87 8.52
N VAL A 5 4.39 -31.28 7.99
CA VAL A 5 3.63 -32.42 8.53
C VAL A 5 4.41 -33.74 8.51
N ASP A 6 5.44 -33.86 7.67
CA ASP A 6 6.34 -35.02 7.58
C ASP A 6 7.51 -34.95 8.58
N GLY A 7 7.59 -33.90 9.40
CA GLY A 7 8.65 -33.72 10.41
C GLY A 7 9.94 -33.09 9.89
N HIS A 8 10.01 -32.66 8.63
CA HIS A 8 11.17 -31.95 8.10
C HIS A 8 11.24 -30.54 8.68
N ALA A 9 12.41 -30.15 9.19
CA ALA A 9 12.66 -28.80 9.70
C ALA A 9 13.27 -27.90 8.62
N TYR A 10 12.78 -26.66 8.53
CA TYR A 10 13.23 -25.66 7.57
C TYR A 10 13.66 -24.38 8.30
N THR A 11 14.78 -23.82 7.88
CA THR A 11 15.11 -22.41 8.16
C THR A 11 14.30 -21.54 7.21
N ASP A 12 13.39 -20.73 7.76
CA ASP A 12 12.51 -19.90 6.95
C ASP A 12 13.19 -18.59 6.54
N PHE A 13 13.34 -18.39 5.22
CA PHE A 13 13.81 -17.15 4.60
C PHE A 13 12.71 -16.40 3.84
N LEU A 14 11.50 -16.97 3.74
CA LEU A 14 10.33 -16.34 3.14
C LEU A 14 9.64 -15.43 4.16
N ASN A 15 9.47 -15.95 5.38
CA ASN A 15 8.99 -15.23 6.54
C ASN A 15 7.63 -14.55 6.30
N ASP A 16 6.67 -15.38 5.88
CA ASP A 16 5.29 -15.01 5.51
C ASP A 16 5.23 -13.82 4.52
N TYR A 17 6.01 -13.93 3.45
CA TYR A 17 6.11 -12.90 2.40
C TYR A 17 6.36 -11.49 2.98
N SER A 18 7.21 -11.37 3.99
CA SER A 18 7.56 -10.18 4.80
C SER A 18 6.63 -9.79 5.94
N ALA A 19 5.48 -10.45 6.14
CA ALA A 19 4.63 -10.16 7.29
C ALA A 19 5.24 -10.65 8.61
N GLY A 20 5.98 -11.76 8.58
CA GLY A 20 6.59 -12.35 9.77
C GLY A 20 7.83 -11.63 10.29
N LEU A 21 7.95 -10.30 10.22
CA LEU A 21 9.21 -9.58 10.51
C LEU A 21 9.90 -10.01 11.84
N LEU A 22 9.12 -10.39 12.86
CA LEU A 22 9.59 -10.83 14.18
C LEU A 22 9.69 -12.36 14.34
N GLY A 23 9.46 -13.12 13.27
CA GLY A 23 9.39 -14.59 13.26
C GLY A 23 8.01 -15.13 13.65
N HIS A 24 7.95 -16.44 13.91
CA HIS A 24 6.68 -17.18 14.05
C HIS A 24 6.10 -17.22 15.46
N SER A 25 6.90 -16.91 16.48
CA SER A 25 6.52 -17.14 17.87
C SER A 25 7.20 -16.14 18.82
N ASP A 26 7.23 -14.87 18.43
CA ASP A 26 7.76 -13.81 19.28
C ASP A 26 7.02 -13.79 20.64
N PRO A 27 7.73 -13.91 21.77
CA PRO A 27 7.10 -14.07 23.07
C PRO A 27 6.31 -12.83 23.50
N ALA A 28 6.72 -11.62 23.07
CA ALA A 28 6.00 -10.40 23.40
C ALA A 28 4.68 -10.31 22.64
N ILE A 29 4.69 -10.62 21.34
CA ILE A 29 3.45 -10.72 20.53
C ILE A 29 2.52 -11.78 21.11
N GLN A 30 3.03 -12.99 21.39
CA GLN A 30 2.21 -14.05 21.97
C GLN A 30 1.56 -13.66 23.30
N GLN A 31 2.30 -12.96 24.16
CA GLN A 31 1.77 -12.52 25.45
C GLN A 31 0.63 -11.51 25.27
N VAL A 32 0.83 -10.51 24.41
CA VAL A 32 -0.21 -9.51 24.09
C VAL A 32 -1.45 -10.19 23.51
N LEU A 33 -1.30 -11.14 22.58
CA LEU A 33 -2.42 -11.88 22.00
C LEU A 33 -3.22 -12.63 23.06
N ARG A 34 -2.55 -13.38 23.96
CA ARG A 34 -3.23 -14.10 25.05
C ARG A 34 -4.01 -13.14 25.97
N ASP A 35 -3.39 -12.03 26.34
CA ASP A 35 -4.01 -11.04 27.21
C ASP A 35 -5.21 -10.36 26.55
N THR A 36 -5.13 -10.06 25.25
CA THR A 36 -6.22 -9.45 24.49
C THR A 36 -7.39 -10.40 24.30
N ILE A 37 -7.14 -11.67 23.97
CA ILE A 37 -8.19 -12.68 23.79
C ILE A 37 -9.07 -12.79 25.04
N SER A 38 -8.48 -12.70 26.24
CA SER A 38 -9.23 -12.75 27.51
C SER A 38 -10.16 -11.55 27.74
N LYS A 39 -9.97 -10.44 27.00
CA LYS A 39 -10.68 -9.16 27.18
C LYS A 39 -11.68 -8.86 26.05
N GLY A 40 -11.72 -9.69 25.01
CA GLY A 40 -12.56 -9.53 23.82
C GLY A 40 -11.80 -9.01 22.60
N LEU A 41 -12.20 -9.50 21.41
CA LEU A 41 -11.46 -9.34 20.16
C LEU A 41 -11.87 -8.11 19.35
N SER A 42 -13.16 -7.79 19.35
CA SER A 42 -13.73 -6.65 18.65
C SER A 42 -14.93 -6.13 19.41
N PHE A 43 -15.04 -4.80 19.54
CA PHE A 43 -16.08 -4.14 20.32
C PHE A 43 -17.18 -3.51 19.46
N GLY A 44 -16.99 -3.42 18.14
CA GLY A 44 -17.94 -2.75 17.25
C GLY A 44 -18.06 -1.23 17.48
N GLY A 45 -17.11 -0.65 18.20
CA GLY A 45 -17.05 0.78 18.53
C GLY A 45 -15.62 1.28 18.62
N GLN A 46 -15.47 2.56 18.95
CA GLN A 46 -14.15 3.17 19.14
C GLN A 46 -13.44 2.57 20.35
N ASN A 47 -12.13 2.39 20.27
CA ASN A 47 -11.30 1.89 21.35
C ASN A 47 -9.98 2.67 21.46
N ARG A 48 -9.28 2.54 22.59
CA ARG A 48 -8.01 3.27 22.81
C ARG A 48 -6.86 2.76 21.93
N HIS A 49 -6.86 1.49 21.58
CA HIS A 49 -5.75 0.83 20.90
C HIS A 49 -5.60 1.33 19.46
N GLU A 50 -6.72 1.55 18.75
CA GLU A 50 -6.70 2.12 17.41
C GLU A 50 -6.11 3.54 17.40
N LYS A 51 -6.42 4.36 18.42
CA LYS A 51 -5.89 5.72 18.56
C LYS A 51 -4.38 5.69 18.81
N ASP A 52 -3.93 4.82 19.72
CA ASP A 52 -2.51 4.70 20.06
C ASP A 52 -1.69 4.19 18.88
N LEU A 53 -2.20 3.20 18.14
CA LEU A 53 -1.55 2.69 16.93
C LEU A 53 -1.52 3.76 15.82
N ALA A 54 -2.63 4.47 15.59
CA ALA A 54 -2.69 5.55 14.61
C ALA A 54 -1.67 6.66 14.92
N ALA A 55 -1.58 7.08 16.18
CA ALA A 55 -0.61 8.09 16.63
C ALA A 55 0.84 7.64 16.38
N LYS A 56 1.17 6.37 16.68
CA LYS A 56 2.50 5.79 16.41
C LYS A 56 2.82 5.74 14.92
N ILE A 57 1.85 5.39 14.08
CA ILE A 57 2.03 5.38 12.62
C ILE A 57 2.27 6.79 12.10
N VAL A 58 1.45 7.77 12.49
CA VAL A 58 1.64 9.17 12.09
C VAL A 58 3.00 9.70 12.55
N GLN A 59 3.39 9.42 13.80
CA GLN A 59 4.70 9.80 14.32
C GLN A 59 5.85 9.18 13.51
N ARG A 60 5.74 7.88 13.21
CA ARG A 60 6.81 7.14 12.52
C ARG A 60 6.94 7.52 11.05
N PHE A 61 5.81 7.75 10.36
CA PHE A 61 5.76 7.92 8.90
C PHE A 61 5.42 9.35 8.47
N GLY A 62 5.50 10.34 9.37
CA GLY A 62 5.25 11.75 9.05
C GLY A 62 6.17 12.26 7.94
N GLU A 63 7.45 11.85 7.93
CA GLU A 63 8.40 12.19 6.87
C GLU A 63 8.04 11.61 5.49
N ALA A 64 7.17 10.58 5.43
CA ALA A 64 6.66 10.04 4.17
C ALA A 64 5.41 10.80 3.65
N GLY A 65 4.89 11.77 4.41
CA GLY A 65 3.69 12.54 4.07
C GLY A 65 2.41 12.09 4.79
N ILE A 66 2.52 11.26 5.83
CA ILE A 66 1.35 10.76 6.58
C ILE A 66 0.98 11.71 7.72
N GLU A 67 -0.21 12.32 7.63
CA GLU A 67 -0.78 13.19 8.67
C GLU A 67 -2.01 12.57 9.35
N LEU A 68 -2.75 11.74 8.61
CA LEU A 68 -3.92 10.99 9.08
C LEU A 68 -3.91 9.59 8.47
N VAL A 69 -4.53 8.63 9.16
CA VAL A 69 -4.59 7.22 8.74
C VAL A 69 -5.99 6.65 8.92
N ARG A 70 -6.31 5.60 8.15
CA ARG A 70 -7.45 4.70 8.40
C ARG A 70 -7.02 3.26 8.21
N PHE A 71 -7.49 2.38 9.08
CA PHE A 71 -7.19 0.96 9.05
C PHE A 71 -8.11 0.19 8.10
N THR A 72 -7.58 -0.87 7.54
CA THR A 72 -8.23 -1.89 6.70
C THR A 72 -7.76 -3.28 7.14
N ASN A 73 -8.29 -4.33 6.54
CA ASN A 73 -7.97 -5.72 6.91
C ASN A 73 -6.88 -6.33 6.03
N SER A 74 -6.51 -5.63 4.94
CA SER A 74 -5.46 -6.07 4.04
C SER A 74 -4.81 -4.90 3.29
N GLY A 75 -3.62 -5.14 2.75
CA GLY A 75 -2.99 -4.21 1.80
C GLY A 75 -3.82 -4.03 0.50
N THR A 76 -4.60 -5.03 0.08
CA THR A 76 -5.50 -4.90 -1.07
C THR A 76 -6.62 -3.89 -0.81
N GLU A 77 -7.21 -3.93 0.39
CA GLU A 77 -8.19 -2.94 0.81
C GLU A 77 -7.55 -1.55 0.95
N ALA A 78 -6.33 -1.46 1.51
CA ALA A 78 -5.62 -0.20 1.65
C ALA A 78 -5.38 0.48 0.28
N ASN A 79 -4.89 -0.27 -0.71
CA ASN A 79 -4.70 0.25 -2.07
C ASN A 79 -6.01 0.59 -2.77
N THR A 80 -7.06 -0.22 -2.57
CA THR A 80 -8.41 0.09 -3.10
C THR A 80 -8.93 1.42 -2.54
N MET A 81 -8.78 1.64 -1.23
CA MET A 81 -9.22 2.88 -0.57
C MET A 81 -8.35 4.08 -0.93
N ALA A 82 -7.04 3.90 -1.14
CA ALA A 82 -6.15 4.95 -1.62
C ALA A 82 -6.54 5.42 -3.03
N ILE A 83 -6.81 4.49 -3.95
CA ILE A 83 -7.32 4.81 -5.30
C ILE A 83 -8.66 5.55 -5.20
N ALA A 84 -9.60 5.05 -4.39
CA ALA A 84 -10.89 5.71 -4.19
C ALA A 84 -10.73 7.13 -3.64
N SER A 85 -9.79 7.34 -2.71
CA SER A 85 -9.49 8.67 -2.17
C SER A 85 -9.01 9.61 -3.27
N ALA A 86 -8.07 9.16 -4.10
CA ALA A 86 -7.52 9.95 -5.18
C ALA A 86 -8.56 10.29 -6.26
N THR A 87 -9.41 9.34 -6.66
CA THR A 87 -10.46 9.60 -7.65
C THR A 87 -11.52 10.57 -7.12
N LEU A 88 -11.91 10.44 -5.86
CA LEU A 88 -12.91 11.32 -5.23
C LEU A 88 -12.38 12.74 -5.03
N VAL A 89 -11.13 12.91 -4.58
CA VAL A 89 -10.51 14.22 -4.38
C VAL A 89 -10.25 14.94 -5.70
N THR A 90 -9.81 14.21 -6.72
CA THR A 90 -9.45 14.84 -8.01
C THR A 90 -10.63 14.99 -8.96
N GLY A 91 -11.68 14.18 -8.81
CA GLY A 91 -12.80 14.07 -9.75
C GLY A 91 -12.42 13.38 -11.07
N ARG A 92 -11.36 12.55 -11.06
CA ARG A 92 -10.76 11.93 -12.24
C ARG A 92 -10.73 10.41 -12.11
N SER A 93 -10.58 9.70 -13.22
CA SER A 93 -10.71 8.23 -13.26
C SER A 93 -9.45 7.46 -13.60
N LYS A 94 -8.48 8.06 -14.32
CA LYS A 94 -7.30 7.32 -14.80
C LYS A 94 -6.28 7.11 -13.69
N ILE A 95 -5.74 5.90 -13.61
CA ILE A 95 -4.73 5.50 -12.61
C ILE A 95 -3.49 4.98 -13.33
N LEU A 96 -2.36 5.67 -13.16
CA LEU A 96 -1.06 5.23 -13.69
C LEU A 96 -0.49 4.13 -12.79
N VAL A 97 -0.14 3.00 -13.40
CA VAL A 97 0.44 1.80 -12.77
C VAL A 97 1.57 1.25 -13.63
N PHE A 98 2.37 0.33 -13.09
CA PHE A 98 3.61 -0.09 -13.74
C PHE A 98 3.70 -1.60 -14.01
N THR A 99 4.37 -1.95 -15.11
CA THR A 99 4.64 -3.35 -15.45
C THR A 99 5.45 -4.06 -14.35
N GLY A 100 5.00 -5.25 -13.95
CA GLY A 100 5.53 -6.00 -12.81
C GLY A 100 4.96 -5.59 -11.44
N GLY A 101 4.07 -4.59 -11.38
CA GLY A 101 3.49 -4.12 -10.12
C GLY A 101 2.48 -5.09 -9.52
N ASN A 102 2.44 -5.18 -8.19
CA ASN A 102 1.46 -5.96 -7.46
C ASN A 102 0.98 -5.21 -6.21
N HIS A 103 -0.26 -4.71 -6.29
CA HIS A 103 -0.89 -3.89 -5.27
C HIS A 103 -2.02 -4.62 -4.52
N GLY A 104 -2.12 -5.93 -4.71
CA GLY A 104 -3.14 -6.76 -4.06
C GLY A 104 -3.75 -7.79 -5.00
N GLY A 105 -4.60 -8.65 -4.46
CA GLY A 105 -5.22 -9.75 -5.22
C GLY A 105 -6.07 -9.28 -6.41
N THR A 106 -6.53 -8.03 -6.38
CA THR A 106 -7.36 -7.41 -7.43
C THR A 106 -6.64 -6.25 -8.16
N MET A 107 -5.31 -6.19 -8.06
CA MET A 107 -4.47 -5.14 -8.68
C MET A 107 -3.07 -5.69 -8.98
N ALA A 108 -2.98 -6.61 -9.95
CA ALA A 108 -1.74 -7.18 -10.42
C ALA A 108 -1.48 -6.80 -11.88
N PHE A 109 -0.26 -6.36 -12.19
CA PHE A 109 0.14 -5.88 -13.51
C PHE A 109 1.36 -6.69 -13.96
N PRO A 110 1.15 -7.84 -14.62
CA PRO A 110 2.24 -8.74 -14.99
C PRO A 110 3.31 -8.07 -15.84
N ARG A 111 4.52 -8.63 -15.79
CA ARG A 111 5.59 -8.19 -16.71
C ARG A 111 5.19 -8.53 -18.14
N THR A 112 5.39 -7.59 -19.05
CA THR A 112 5.55 -7.89 -20.46
C THR A 112 7.03 -8.23 -20.67
N ASN A 113 7.37 -9.19 -21.54
CA ASN A 113 8.73 -9.67 -21.75
C ASN A 113 9.63 -8.65 -22.51
N GLY A 114 9.61 -7.37 -22.11
CA GLY A 114 10.35 -6.30 -22.77
C GLY A 114 9.83 -5.95 -24.17
N GLN A 115 8.68 -6.49 -24.57
CA GLN A 115 8.02 -6.18 -25.83
C GLN A 115 6.64 -5.63 -25.51
N ALA A 116 6.43 -4.33 -25.77
CA ALA A 116 5.13 -3.67 -25.65
C ALA A 116 4.03 -4.35 -26.53
N ASN A 117 4.45 -5.17 -27.51
CA ASN A 117 3.57 -5.80 -28.52
C ASN A 117 3.46 -7.32 -28.43
N VAL A 118 4.07 -8.00 -27.45
CA VAL A 118 3.84 -9.43 -27.26
C VAL A 118 2.64 -9.58 -26.35
N GLN A 119 1.52 -10.10 -26.89
CA GLN A 119 0.42 -10.56 -26.06
C GLN A 119 0.99 -11.57 -25.07
N PRO A 120 1.08 -11.23 -23.76
CA PRO A 120 1.48 -12.20 -22.77
C PRO A 120 0.46 -13.33 -22.87
N ALA A 121 0.92 -14.59 -22.91
CA ALA A 121 0.03 -15.74 -22.75
C ALA A 121 -0.97 -15.40 -21.63
N LYS A 122 -2.26 -15.24 -21.96
CA LYS A 122 -3.31 -14.57 -21.16
C LYS A 122 -3.07 -14.72 -19.65
N ILE A 123 -2.31 -13.81 -19.05
CA ILE A 123 -2.22 -13.75 -17.59
C ILE A 123 -3.51 -13.07 -17.18
N MET A 124 -4.51 -13.89 -16.89
CA MET A 124 -5.79 -13.40 -16.40
C MET A 124 -5.56 -12.77 -15.03
N THR A 125 -5.89 -11.49 -14.91
CA THR A 125 -5.82 -10.76 -13.65
C THR A 125 -7.24 -10.52 -13.18
N ALA A 126 -7.45 -10.57 -11.86
CA ALA A 126 -8.73 -10.21 -11.23
C ALA A 126 -8.82 -8.70 -10.97
N ASN A 127 -8.25 -7.89 -11.89
CA ASN A 127 -8.12 -6.46 -11.66
C ASN A 127 -9.49 -5.79 -11.56
N LEU A 128 -9.67 -4.94 -10.55
CA LEU A 128 -10.85 -4.08 -10.47
C LEU A 128 -10.95 -3.22 -11.74
N PRO A 129 -12.17 -2.90 -12.22
CA PRO A 129 -12.39 -2.25 -13.51
C PRO A 129 -12.13 -0.72 -13.46
N HIS A 130 -10.94 -0.30 -13.01
CA HIS A 130 -10.49 1.08 -13.12
C HIS A 130 -9.96 1.39 -14.53
N GLU A 131 -9.84 2.68 -14.87
CA GLU A 131 -9.18 3.13 -16.09
C GLU A 131 -7.65 3.11 -15.92
N TRP A 132 -7.08 1.90 -15.99
CA TRP A 132 -5.65 1.68 -15.85
C TRP A 132 -4.86 2.28 -17.03
N VAL A 133 -3.83 3.05 -16.70
CA VAL A 133 -2.78 3.47 -17.63
C VAL A 133 -1.52 2.71 -17.25
N LEU A 134 -1.14 1.73 -18.07
CA LEU A 134 0.04 0.90 -17.80
C LEU A 134 1.29 1.52 -18.42
N ALA A 135 2.32 1.73 -17.60
CA ALA A 135 3.63 2.24 -18.03
C ALA A 135 4.77 1.28 -17.62
N PRO A 136 5.94 1.35 -18.27
CA PRO A 136 7.10 0.55 -17.89
C PRO A 136 7.75 1.02 -16.58
N PHE A 137 7.94 0.11 -15.63
CA PHE A 137 8.65 0.42 -14.39
C PHE A 137 10.14 0.76 -14.65
N ASN A 138 10.64 1.85 -14.06
CA ASN A 138 12.00 2.39 -14.23
C ASN A 138 12.36 2.91 -15.64
N ASN A 139 11.39 3.17 -16.51
CA ASN A 139 11.66 3.83 -17.79
C ASN A 139 10.94 5.19 -17.84
N VAL A 140 11.69 6.26 -17.52
CA VAL A 140 11.20 7.65 -17.46
C VAL A 140 10.71 8.11 -18.83
N GLU A 141 11.50 7.92 -19.88
CA GLU A 141 11.21 8.41 -21.23
C GLU A 141 9.88 7.83 -21.77
N GLU A 142 9.69 6.53 -21.66
CA GLU A 142 8.47 5.88 -22.15
C GLU A 142 7.26 6.17 -21.25
N SER A 143 7.46 6.24 -19.93
CA SER A 143 6.40 6.66 -19.00
C SER A 143 5.93 8.09 -19.30
N GLU A 144 6.86 9.02 -19.55
CA GLU A 144 6.56 10.40 -19.90
C GLU A 144 5.78 10.50 -21.22
N LYS A 145 6.17 9.74 -22.25
CA LYS A 145 5.41 9.66 -23.52
C LYS A 145 3.96 9.21 -23.29
N ILE A 146 3.75 8.17 -22.49
CA ILE A 146 2.40 7.65 -22.16
C ILE A 146 1.60 8.72 -21.41
N ILE A 147 2.19 9.34 -20.39
CA ILE A 147 1.55 10.39 -19.58
C ILE A 147 1.18 11.61 -20.42
N ASN A 148 2.06 12.03 -21.33
CA ASN A 148 1.83 13.18 -22.21
C ASN A 148 0.75 12.91 -23.27
N GLY A 149 0.53 11.66 -23.64
CA GLY A 149 -0.59 11.24 -24.49
C GLY A 149 -1.96 11.26 -23.77
N LEU A 150 -2.01 11.38 -22.44
CA LEU A 150 -3.27 11.41 -21.71
C LEU A 150 -3.98 12.77 -21.85
N PRO A 151 -5.33 12.77 -21.92
CA PRO A 151 -6.10 14.01 -21.90
C PRO A 151 -5.73 14.89 -20.69
N PRO A 152 -5.71 16.22 -20.84
CA PRO A 152 -5.48 17.13 -19.74
C PRO A 152 -6.44 16.84 -18.56
N LYS A 153 -5.93 16.91 -17.33
CA LYS A 153 -6.72 16.69 -16.09
C LYS A 153 -7.48 15.35 -16.04
N SER A 154 -7.02 14.31 -16.73
CA SER A 154 -7.65 12.96 -16.66
C SER A 154 -6.99 12.00 -15.66
N LEU A 155 -5.73 12.26 -15.27
CA LEU A 155 -4.99 11.41 -14.35
C LEU A 155 -5.37 11.74 -12.90
N ALA A 156 -5.95 10.77 -12.19
CA ALA A 156 -6.32 10.88 -10.79
C ALA A 156 -5.14 10.57 -9.87
N ALA A 157 -4.45 9.46 -10.15
CA ALA A 157 -3.39 8.97 -9.29
C ALA A 157 -2.26 8.29 -10.07
N ILE A 158 -1.10 8.24 -9.42
CA ILE A 158 0.04 7.39 -9.75
C ILE A 158 0.19 6.42 -8.59
N LEU A 159 0.09 5.12 -8.84
CA LEU A 159 0.28 4.06 -7.85
C LEU A 159 1.59 3.31 -8.14
N VAL A 160 2.51 3.31 -7.18
CA VAL A 160 3.87 2.78 -7.39
C VAL A 160 4.43 2.10 -6.14
N GLU A 161 5.12 0.98 -6.33
CA GLU A 161 6.00 0.39 -5.31
C GLU A 161 7.40 1.03 -5.42
N THR A 162 7.99 1.42 -4.29
CA THR A 162 9.40 1.91 -4.28
C THR A 162 10.42 0.80 -4.56
N LEU A 163 10.02 -0.46 -4.37
CA LEU A 163 10.71 -1.66 -4.79
C LEU A 163 9.65 -2.71 -5.08
N GLN A 164 9.56 -3.16 -6.35
CA GLN A 164 8.60 -4.18 -6.74
C GLN A 164 8.94 -5.51 -6.06
N GLY A 165 8.08 -5.98 -5.16
CA GLY A 165 8.27 -7.26 -4.48
C GLY A 165 8.00 -8.42 -5.42
N ALA A 166 6.73 -8.61 -5.77
CA ALA A 166 6.29 -9.70 -6.66
C ALA A 166 6.83 -9.56 -8.09
N GLY A 167 7.20 -8.34 -8.51
CA GLY A 167 7.87 -8.07 -9.79
C GLY A 167 9.33 -8.57 -9.87
N GLY A 168 9.85 -9.18 -8.79
CA GLY A 168 11.18 -9.78 -8.73
C GLY A 168 12.21 -8.94 -7.98
N CYS A 169 11.81 -8.35 -6.84
CA CYS A 169 12.67 -7.51 -6.00
C CYS A 169 13.39 -6.39 -6.77
N ARG A 170 12.67 -5.67 -7.63
CA ARG A 170 13.25 -4.63 -8.51
C ARG A 170 13.15 -3.25 -7.83
N PRO A 171 14.27 -2.65 -7.37
CA PRO A 171 14.23 -1.32 -6.77
C PRO A 171 13.88 -0.26 -7.82
N ALA A 172 13.04 0.72 -7.44
CA ALA A 172 12.84 1.91 -8.25
C ALA A 172 14.11 2.76 -8.23
N THR A 173 14.48 3.37 -9.36
CA THR A 173 15.57 4.36 -9.35
C THR A 173 15.10 5.65 -8.68
N ARG A 174 16.03 6.37 -8.05
CA ARG A 174 15.74 7.70 -7.46
C ARG A 174 15.24 8.68 -8.52
N GLU A 175 15.82 8.63 -9.72
CA GLU A 175 15.40 9.42 -10.88
C GLU A 175 13.93 9.16 -11.23
N PHE A 176 13.54 7.88 -11.29
CA PHE A 176 12.17 7.48 -11.62
C PHE A 176 11.17 7.95 -10.56
N LEU A 177 11.45 7.73 -9.27
CA LEU A 177 10.55 8.21 -8.21
C LEU A 177 10.44 9.74 -8.17
N ALA A 178 11.56 10.46 -8.38
CA ALA A 178 11.55 11.92 -8.47
C ALA A 178 10.76 12.42 -9.69
N PHE A 179 10.84 11.71 -10.83
CA PHE A 179 10.00 11.97 -11.99
C PHE A 179 8.51 11.80 -11.66
N LEU A 180 8.11 10.69 -11.03
CA LEU A 180 6.71 10.47 -10.66
C LEU A 180 6.16 11.53 -9.70
N ARG A 181 6.96 11.96 -8.72
CA ARG A 181 6.61 13.08 -7.83
C ARG A 181 6.33 14.36 -8.62
N ARG A 182 7.23 14.75 -9.53
CA ARG A 182 7.03 15.93 -10.40
C ARG A 182 5.80 15.81 -11.30
N VAL A 183 5.52 14.62 -11.84
CA VAL A 183 4.32 14.37 -12.64
C VAL A 183 3.06 14.55 -11.80
N ALA A 184 3.04 13.99 -10.59
CA ALA A 184 1.91 14.15 -9.67
C ALA A 184 1.64 15.63 -9.38
N ASP A 185 2.68 16.40 -9.06
CA ASP A 185 2.57 17.84 -8.77
C ASP A 185 2.09 18.64 -9.99
N SER A 186 2.77 18.48 -11.13
CA SER A 186 2.46 19.24 -12.35
C SER A 186 1.08 18.94 -12.93
N ARG A 187 0.58 17.71 -12.75
CA ARG A 187 -0.76 17.32 -13.23
C ARG A 187 -1.83 17.47 -12.16
N GLY A 188 -1.49 17.82 -10.92
CA GLY A 188 -2.40 17.77 -9.77
C GLY A 188 -3.02 16.39 -9.60
N SER A 189 -2.22 15.33 -9.78
CA SER A 189 -2.59 13.94 -9.50
C SER A 189 -2.05 13.54 -8.13
N ILE A 190 -2.62 12.51 -7.53
CA ILE A 190 -2.19 12.00 -6.22
C ILE A 190 -1.09 10.95 -6.41
N LEU A 191 0.08 11.14 -5.78
CA LEU A 191 1.09 10.09 -5.71
C LEU A 191 0.76 9.15 -4.55
N ILE A 192 0.37 7.92 -4.89
CA ILE A 192 0.14 6.82 -3.98
C ILE A 192 1.38 5.92 -3.99
N VAL A 193 2.06 5.82 -2.85
CA VAL A 193 3.19 4.91 -2.70
C VAL A 193 2.76 3.68 -1.93
N ASP A 194 2.84 2.53 -2.60
CA ASP A 194 2.60 1.22 -2.00
C ASP A 194 3.83 0.78 -1.22
N GLU A 195 3.72 0.90 0.10
CA GLU A 195 4.72 0.48 1.08
C GLU A 195 4.23 -0.71 1.92
N VAL A 196 3.27 -1.49 1.40
CA VAL A 196 2.78 -2.72 2.04
C VAL A 196 3.92 -3.71 2.29
N MET A 197 4.94 -3.72 1.44
CA MET A 197 6.19 -4.46 1.67
C MET A 197 7.34 -3.57 2.12
N THR A 198 7.49 -2.37 1.55
CA THR A 198 8.74 -1.60 1.64
C THR A 198 8.83 -0.72 2.87
N SER A 199 7.76 -0.54 3.64
CA SER A 199 7.77 0.27 4.87
C SER A 199 8.79 -0.21 5.92
N ARG A 200 9.26 -1.47 5.82
CA ARG A 200 10.33 -2.04 6.64
C ARG A 200 11.75 -1.65 6.23
N LEU A 201 11.94 -1.04 5.06
CA LEU A 201 13.26 -0.73 4.48
C LEU A 201 13.82 0.63 4.96
N GLY A 202 13.07 1.35 5.78
CA GLY A 202 13.50 2.58 6.45
C GLY A 202 12.62 2.83 7.68
N TYR A 203 13.13 3.56 8.67
CA TYR A 203 12.35 3.85 9.88
C TYR A 203 11.02 4.53 9.53
N ALA A 204 11.07 5.58 8.70
CA ALA A 204 9.91 6.31 8.19
C ALA A 204 9.38 5.78 6.85
N GLY A 205 9.69 4.53 6.48
CA GLY A 205 9.37 3.96 5.17
C GLY A 205 10.46 4.18 4.12
N HIS A 206 10.40 3.42 3.02
CA HIS A 206 11.42 3.47 1.98
C HIS A 206 11.36 4.78 1.17
N ILE A 207 10.18 5.35 0.93
CA ILE A 207 10.03 6.63 0.21
C ILE A 207 10.72 7.77 0.96
N ALA A 208 10.57 7.83 2.29
CA ALA A 208 11.24 8.81 3.13
C ALA A 208 12.77 8.61 3.11
N SER A 209 13.25 7.36 3.14
CA SER A 209 14.69 7.07 2.99
C SER A 209 15.25 7.50 1.61
N MET A 210 14.37 7.62 0.62
CA MET A 210 14.67 8.17 -0.69
C MET A 210 14.55 9.70 -0.74
N GLY A 211 14.31 10.38 0.38
CA GLY A 211 14.18 11.84 0.46
C GLY A 211 12.99 12.39 -0.32
N LEU A 212 11.94 11.59 -0.48
CA LEU A 212 10.71 11.94 -1.20
C LEU A 212 9.50 11.73 -0.29
N THR A 213 8.41 12.42 -0.60
CA THR A 213 7.12 12.32 0.08
C THR A 213 6.03 11.86 -0.88
N ALA A 214 5.06 11.11 -0.36
CA ALA A 214 3.85 10.73 -1.07
C ALA A 214 2.67 11.60 -0.64
N ASP A 215 1.60 11.61 -1.44
CA ASP A 215 0.33 12.19 -1.00
C ASP A 215 -0.48 11.19 -0.17
N ILE A 216 -0.38 9.90 -0.53
CA ILE A 216 -0.92 8.76 0.21
C ILE A 216 0.13 7.65 0.25
N VAL A 217 0.28 7.01 1.39
CA VAL A 217 1.07 5.79 1.59
C VAL A 217 0.14 4.68 2.04
N THR A 218 0.28 3.49 1.43
CA THR A 218 -0.40 2.28 1.88
C THR A 218 0.58 1.32 2.54
N MET A 219 0.16 0.67 3.61
CA MET A 219 1.00 -0.25 4.38
C MET A 219 0.17 -1.46 4.84
N GLY A 220 0.85 -2.53 5.24
CA GLY A 220 0.21 -3.78 5.65
C GLY A 220 1.24 -4.76 6.21
N LYS A 221 1.01 -6.07 5.99
CA LYS A 221 1.94 -7.15 6.35
C LYS A 221 2.42 -7.04 7.81
N TYR A 222 3.71 -6.81 8.03
CA TYR A 222 4.31 -6.85 9.37
C TYR A 222 3.74 -5.82 10.33
N MET A 223 3.13 -4.75 9.80
CA MET A 223 2.46 -3.75 10.63
C MET A 223 1.31 -4.33 11.44
N GLY A 224 0.73 -5.46 11.01
CA GLY A 224 -0.27 -6.22 11.76
C GLY A 224 0.30 -7.21 12.78
N GLY A 225 1.63 -7.29 12.94
CA GLY A 225 2.24 -8.20 13.90
C GLY A 225 1.96 -9.70 13.66
N GLY A 226 1.63 -10.08 12.42
CA GLY A 226 1.20 -11.44 12.05
C GLY A 226 -0.32 -11.62 11.95
N MET A 227 -1.11 -10.58 12.26
CA MET A 227 -2.57 -10.56 12.11
C MET A 227 -2.98 -9.90 10.78
N SER A 228 -4.26 -10.06 10.40
CA SER A 228 -4.83 -9.33 9.25
C SER A 228 -4.75 -7.83 9.49
N PHE A 229 -4.11 -7.11 8.57
CA PHE A 229 -3.92 -5.68 8.68
C PHE A 229 -3.67 -5.02 7.33
N GLY A 230 -4.22 -3.83 7.19
CA GLY A 230 -3.81 -2.82 6.24
C GLY A 230 -4.06 -1.43 6.82
N VAL A 231 -3.41 -0.45 6.23
CA VAL A 231 -3.63 0.95 6.56
C VAL A 231 -3.32 1.78 5.34
N PHE A 232 -4.12 2.81 5.10
CA PHE A 232 -3.77 3.88 4.18
C PHE A 232 -3.80 5.20 4.94
N GLY A 233 -2.85 6.06 4.63
CA GLY A 233 -2.75 7.36 5.25
C GLY A 233 -2.01 8.34 4.36
N GLY A 234 -2.12 9.61 4.67
CA GLY A 234 -1.59 10.64 3.79
C GLY A 234 -1.89 12.02 4.33
N ARG A 235 -1.83 13.00 3.42
CA ARG A 235 -2.12 14.40 3.73
C ARG A 235 -3.52 14.57 4.29
N ARG A 236 -3.67 15.48 5.24
CA ARG A 236 -4.93 15.77 5.92
C ARG A 236 -6.04 16.18 4.96
N ASP A 237 -5.73 17.03 3.99
CA ASP A 237 -6.71 17.54 3.02
C ASP A 237 -7.32 16.43 2.15
N ILE A 238 -6.57 15.35 1.90
CA ILE A 238 -7.06 14.15 1.22
C ILE A 238 -7.87 13.27 2.18
N MET A 239 -7.33 13.02 3.38
CA MET A 239 -7.92 12.05 4.31
C MET A 239 -9.20 12.57 5.00
N GLN A 240 -9.40 13.88 5.06
CA GLN A 240 -10.60 14.51 5.62
C GLN A 240 -11.87 14.22 4.83
N ILE A 241 -11.79 13.71 3.60
CA ILE A 241 -12.98 13.25 2.88
C ILE A 241 -13.73 12.14 3.62
N PHE A 242 -13.07 11.42 4.55
CA PHE A 242 -13.67 10.36 5.35
C PHE A 242 -14.17 10.82 6.72
N ASP A 243 -14.11 12.12 7.03
CA ASP A 243 -14.59 12.64 8.31
C ASP A 243 -16.12 12.48 8.40
N PRO A 244 -16.65 11.65 9.31
CA PRO A 244 -18.09 11.45 9.43
C PRO A 244 -18.83 12.71 9.90
N LEU A 245 -18.15 13.64 10.58
CA LEU A 245 -18.76 14.88 11.06
C LEU A 245 -19.05 15.86 9.92
N SER A 246 -18.31 15.78 8.82
CA SER A 246 -18.54 16.57 7.62
C SER A 246 -19.43 15.87 6.58
N GLY A 247 -20.08 14.75 6.95
CA GLY A 247 -20.83 13.93 6.00
C GLY A 247 -19.96 13.24 4.96
N GLY A 248 -18.72 12.91 5.32
CA GLY A 248 -17.72 12.35 4.43
C GLY A 248 -18.06 10.97 3.83
N VAL A 249 -17.21 10.56 2.91
CA VAL A 249 -17.22 9.27 2.22
C VAL A 249 -17.22 8.14 3.24
N LYS A 250 -18.11 7.17 3.08
CA LYS A 250 -18.17 5.99 3.95
C LYS A 250 -17.02 5.04 3.62
N HIS A 251 -16.14 4.83 4.59
CA HIS A 251 -15.21 3.70 4.62
C HIS A 251 -15.55 2.84 5.84
N ALA A 252 -16.25 1.73 5.59
CA ALA A 252 -16.67 0.76 6.59
C ALA A 252 -15.81 -0.50 6.55
N GLY A 253 -15.84 -1.26 7.64
CA GLY A 253 -15.30 -2.61 7.70
C GLY A 253 -15.33 -3.11 9.14
N THR A 254 -15.92 -4.29 9.34
CA THR A 254 -16.25 -4.83 10.68
C THR A 254 -15.03 -5.05 11.57
N PHE A 255 -13.87 -5.33 10.97
CA PHE A 255 -12.66 -5.70 11.69
C PHE A 255 -11.54 -4.67 11.56
N ASN A 256 -11.80 -3.52 10.94
CA ASN A 256 -10.78 -2.51 10.66
C ASN A 256 -10.07 -2.00 11.92
N ASN A 257 -10.78 -1.93 13.05
CA ASN A 257 -10.24 -1.47 14.33
C ASN A 257 -10.33 -2.54 15.45
N ASN A 258 -10.35 -3.83 15.07
CA ASN A 258 -10.36 -4.91 16.05
C ASN A 258 -9.15 -4.79 16.99
N VAL A 259 -9.31 -5.19 18.25
CA VAL A 259 -8.31 -4.94 19.32
C VAL A 259 -7.17 -5.95 19.28
N LEU A 260 -7.35 -7.06 18.56
CA LEU A 260 -6.37 -8.13 18.44
C LEU A 260 -5.18 -7.72 17.56
N THR A 261 -5.45 -6.97 16.50
CA THR A 261 -4.42 -6.39 15.60
C THR A 261 -3.85 -5.10 16.18
#